data_AF-A0A2U1LL14-F1
#
_entry.id   AF-A0A2U1LL14-F1
#
_cell.length_a   1.000
_cell.length_b   1.000
_cell.length_c   1.000
_cell.angle_alpha   90.00
_cell.angle_beta   90.00
_cell.angle_gamma   90.00
#
_symmetry.space_group_name_H-M   'P 1'
#
loop_
_entity.id
_entity.type
_entity.pdbx_description
1 polymer ?
#
loop_
_entity_poly.entity_id
_entity_poly.type
_entity_poly.pdbx_seq_one_letter_code
_entity_poly.pdbx_strand_id
1 'polypeptide(L)'
;MNKNGDRSATMDCPRPTSDFQVFRSLYTKSSKETIIRLGLPEMKKVIWYVLHNGPEIDAYTNEFQIECPDSDMQQEFPRWFEMKIGKLYIANDPSCAPDLFALACGPSSTATSVNSCVVNGVKFVIHSRDVKRTNQNSGICSPGEKEGDMYYGQLEEILEFVYTQFKVVLFRVKWFDLAKRES
;
A
#
# COMPACT_ATOMS: atom_id res chain seq x y z
N MET A 1 -14.52 39.69 35.14
CA MET A 1 -13.91 39.69 33.79
C MET A 1 -13.34 38.30 33.54
N ASN A 2 -14.05 37.51 32.73
CA ASN A 2 -13.72 36.13 32.41
C ASN A 2 -12.87 36.15 31.13
N LYS A 3 -11.68 35.52 31.13
CA LYS A 3 -10.92 35.27 29.90
C LYS A 3 -10.79 33.76 29.70
N ASN A 4 -11.75 33.22 28.95
CA ASN A 4 -11.56 32.03 28.10
C ASN A 4 -10.36 32.33 27.17
N GLY A 5 -9.40 31.45 26.93
CA GLY A 5 -9.58 30.05 26.61
C GLY A 5 -9.81 29.94 25.10
N ASP A 6 -8.76 30.16 24.31
CA ASP A 6 -8.82 29.94 22.86
C ASP A 6 -7.78 28.91 22.45
N ARG A 7 -8.30 27.79 21.95
CA ARG A 7 -7.55 26.59 21.56
C ARG A 7 -6.99 26.86 20.17
N SER A 8 -5.67 26.71 20.02
CA SER A 8 -5.05 26.71 18.70
C SER A 8 -5.69 25.62 17.85
N ALA A 9 -6.34 26.03 16.77
CA ALA A 9 -6.81 25.15 15.71
C ALA A 9 -5.61 24.32 15.22
N THR A 10 -5.68 23.00 15.38
CA THR A 10 -4.77 22.09 14.69
C THR A 10 -5.03 22.23 13.19
N MET A 11 -4.00 22.59 12.44
CA MET A 11 -4.01 22.56 10.99
C MET A 11 -4.39 21.16 10.53
N ASP A 12 -5.57 21.01 9.94
CA ASP A 12 -5.92 19.83 9.17
C ASP A 12 -4.91 19.71 8.02
N CYS A 13 -4.14 18.63 8.01
CA CYS A 13 -3.31 18.30 6.85
C CYS A 13 -4.23 18.07 5.64
N PRO A 14 -3.94 18.65 4.46
CA PRO A 14 -4.73 18.41 3.27
C PRO A 14 -4.76 16.91 2.96
N ARG A 15 -5.97 16.41 2.67
CA ARG A 15 -6.21 15.01 2.29
C ARG A 15 -5.38 14.69 1.04
N PRO A 16 -4.71 13.54 0.95
CA PRO A 16 -4.08 13.12 -0.30
C PRO A 16 -5.19 12.85 -1.33
N THR A 17 -5.34 13.72 -2.32
CA THR A 17 -6.20 13.47 -3.48
C THR A 17 -5.36 12.81 -4.55
N SER A 18 -5.01 11.54 -4.34
CA SER A 18 -4.57 10.67 -5.41
C SER A 18 -5.74 10.49 -6.38
N ASP A 19 -5.51 10.59 -7.68
CA ASP A 19 -6.47 10.23 -8.72
C ASP A 19 -6.66 8.72 -8.86
N PHE A 20 -5.69 7.93 -8.38
CA PHE A 20 -5.83 6.48 -8.28
C PHE A 20 -6.82 6.08 -7.18
N GLN A 21 -7.85 5.30 -7.56
CA GLN A 21 -8.94 4.89 -6.68
C GLN A 21 -8.43 3.96 -5.57
N VAL A 22 -7.45 3.12 -5.87
CA VAL A 22 -6.86 2.16 -4.92
C VAL A 22 -6.21 2.85 -3.71
N PHE A 23 -5.76 4.10 -3.86
CA PHE A 23 -5.10 4.87 -2.79
C PHE A 23 -6.02 5.88 -2.09
N ARG A 24 -7.31 5.94 -2.44
CA ARG A 24 -8.29 6.88 -1.84
C ARG A 24 -8.90 6.41 -0.51
N SER A 25 -8.49 5.26 0.03
CA SER A 25 -9.10 4.72 1.25
C SER A 25 -9.03 5.70 2.44
N LEU A 26 -10.10 5.77 3.23
CA LEU A 26 -10.11 6.56 4.47
C LEU A 26 -9.24 5.85 5.50
N TYR A 27 -7.99 6.28 5.59
CA TYR A 27 -6.99 5.74 6.50
C TYR A 27 -6.76 6.66 7.70
N THR A 28 -6.78 6.10 8.90
CA THR A 28 -6.43 6.82 10.14
C THR A 28 -5.53 5.98 11.04
N LYS A 29 -4.38 6.55 11.42
CA LYS A 29 -3.47 5.96 12.40
C LYS A 29 -4.07 6.09 13.81
N SER A 30 -3.95 5.04 14.61
CA SER A 30 -4.53 5.02 15.97
C SER A 30 -3.53 4.55 17.04
N SER A 31 -2.25 4.47 16.72
CA SER A 31 -1.22 3.92 17.62
C SER A 31 0.16 4.52 17.39
N LYS A 32 1.11 4.19 18.28
CA LYS A 32 2.51 4.62 18.19
C LYS A 32 3.12 4.25 16.84
N GLU A 33 3.80 5.22 16.24
CA GLU A 33 4.52 5.09 14.98
C GLU A 33 5.98 4.71 15.23
N THR A 34 6.56 3.94 14.32
CA THR A 34 7.98 3.62 14.31
C THR A 34 8.49 3.60 12.89
N ILE A 35 9.57 4.34 12.62
CA ILE A 35 10.19 4.37 11.31
C ILE A 35 11.06 3.12 11.17
N ILE A 36 10.85 2.36 10.11
CA ILE A 36 11.64 1.19 9.76
C ILE A 36 12.28 1.39 8.39
N ARG A 37 13.46 0.79 8.20
CA ARG A 37 14.14 0.73 6.92
C ARG A 37 14.10 -0.69 6.39
N LEU A 38 13.62 -0.86 5.18
CA LEU A 38 13.52 -2.16 4.52
C LEU A 38 14.76 -2.40 3.65
N GLY A 39 15.15 -3.66 3.53
CA GLY A 39 16.24 -4.05 2.63
C GLY A 39 15.85 -3.89 1.16
N LEU A 40 16.84 -3.77 0.26
CA LEU A 40 16.58 -3.70 -1.18
C LEU A 40 15.70 -4.86 -1.71
N PRO A 41 15.88 -6.12 -1.29
CA PRO A 41 15.00 -7.21 -1.74
C PRO A 41 13.55 -7.04 -1.29
N GLU A 42 13.32 -6.50 -0.10
CA GLU A 42 11.96 -6.23 0.40
C GLU A 42 11.33 -5.04 -0.31
N MET A 43 12.10 -3.98 -0.53
CA MET A 43 11.63 -2.81 -1.30
C MET A 43 11.23 -3.18 -2.72
N LYS A 44 11.96 -4.09 -3.38
CA LYS A 44 11.55 -4.62 -4.69
C LYS A 44 10.17 -5.29 -4.64
N LYS A 45 9.91 -6.11 -3.61
CA LYS A 45 8.60 -6.76 -3.43
C LYS A 45 7.49 -5.74 -3.17
N VAL A 46 7.76 -4.70 -2.38
CA VAL A 46 6.83 -3.60 -2.12
C VAL A 46 6.47 -2.88 -3.41
N ILE A 47 7.47 -2.46 -4.19
CA ILE A 47 7.26 -1.74 -5.46
C ILE A 47 6.44 -2.60 -6.42
N TRP A 48 6.84 -3.86 -6.60
CA TRP A 48 6.08 -4.80 -7.43
C TRP A 48 4.63 -4.93 -6.97
N TYR A 49 4.40 -5.14 -5.67
CA TYR A 49 3.05 -5.30 -5.13
C TYR A 49 2.16 -4.08 -5.40
N VAL A 50 2.70 -2.87 -5.22
CA VAL A 50 1.94 -1.63 -5.47
C VAL A 50 1.62 -1.48 -6.95
N LEU A 51 2.57 -1.75 -7.84
CA LEU A 51 2.36 -1.65 -9.28
C LEU A 51 1.39 -2.71 -9.82
N HIS A 52 1.45 -3.94 -9.30
CA HIS A 52 0.65 -5.06 -9.79
C HIS A 52 -0.82 -5.03 -9.33
N ASN A 53 -1.13 -4.38 -8.20
CA ASN A 53 -2.49 -4.36 -7.64
C ASN A 53 -3.29 -3.08 -7.98
N GLY A 54 -2.76 -2.21 -8.85
CA GLY A 54 -3.44 -0.99 -9.28
C GLY A 54 -4.09 -1.17 -10.65
N PRO A 55 -5.43 -1.11 -10.80
CA PRO A 55 -6.09 -1.24 -12.11
C PRO A 55 -5.61 -0.17 -13.10
N GLU A 56 -5.12 0.96 -12.61
CA GLU A 56 -4.59 2.04 -13.43
C GLU A 56 -3.22 1.69 -14.07
N ILE A 57 -2.61 0.58 -13.65
CA ILE A 57 -1.33 0.05 -14.17
C ILE A 57 -1.55 -1.11 -15.15
N ASP A 58 -2.77 -1.65 -15.26
CA ASP A 58 -3.08 -2.79 -16.13
C ASP A 58 -2.72 -2.52 -17.60
N ALA A 59 -2.98 -1.31 -18.09
CA ALA A 59 -2.63 -0.90 -19.45
C ALA A 59 -1.12 -1.00 -19.71
N TYR A 60 -0.30 -0.59 -18.75
CA TYR A 60 1.16 -0.66 -18.83
C TYR A 60 1.67 -2.09 -18.69
N THR A 61 1.02 -2.90 -17.84
CA THR A 61 1.35 -4.32 -17.70
C THR A 61 1.10 -5.07 -19.01
N ASN A 62 -0.02 -4.81 -19.67
CA ASN A 62 -0.34 -5.38 -20.98
C ASN A 62 0.64 -4.91 -22.07
N GLU A 63 0.99 -3.62 -22.08
CA GLU A 63 1.98 -3.08 -23.01
C GLU A 63 3.35 -3.74 -22.82
N PHE A 64 3.80 -3.90 -21.58
CA PHE A 64 5.05 -4.59 -21.26
C PHE A 64 5.04 -6.05 -21.75
N GLN A 65 3.94 -6.78 -21.53
CA GLN A 65 3.81 -8.17 -22.01
C GLN A 65 3.88 -8.28 -23.54
N ILE A 66 3.38 -7.28 -24.26
CA ILE A 66 3.46 -7.23 -25.73
C ILE A 66 4.89 -6.88 -26.19
N GLU A 67 5.55 -5.91 -25.54
CA GLU A 67 6.91 -5.49 -25.89
C GLU A 67 7.97 -6.54 -25.47
N CYS A 68 7.72 -7.29 -24.39
CA CYS A 68 8.67 -8.16 -23.72
C CYS A 68 8.00 -9.49 -23.27
N PRO A 69 7.58 -10.36 -24.21
CA PRO A 69 6.77 -11.55 -23.90
C PRO A 69 7.50 -12.61 -23.05
N ASP A 70 8.83 -12.68 -23.14
CA ASP A 70 9.64 -13.67 -22.42
C ASP A 70 10.23 -13.13 -21.10
N SER A 71 9.91 -11.90 -20.71
CA SER A 71 10.48 -11.25 -19.52
C SER A 71 9.84 -11.69 -18.21
N ASP A 72 10.61 -11.65 -17.12
CA ASP A 72 10.09 -11.84 -15.78
C ASP A 72 9.34 -10.56 -15.33
N MET A 73 8.02 -10.65 -15.30
CA MET A 73 7.15 -9.51 -14.95
C MET A 73 7.48 -8.93 -13.57
N GLN A 74 7.77 -9.76 -12.57
CA GLN A 74 8.05 -9.27 -11.22
C GLN A 74 9.42 -8.56 -11.12
N GLN A 75 10.40 -9.01 -11.89
CA GLN A 75 11.77 -8.49 -11.83
C GLN A 75 12.00 -7.30 -12.78
N GLU A 76 11.38 -7.32 -13.96
CA GLU A 76 11.71 -6.41 -15.06
C GLU A 76 10.69 -5.29 -15.25
N PHE A 77 9.41 -5.54 -14.99
CA PHE A 77 8.35 -4.55 -15.17
C PHE A 77 8.59 -3.25 -14.39
N PRO A 78 8.98 -3.25 -13.09
CA PRO A 78 9.18 -1.99 -12.37
C PRO A 78 10.21 -1.07 -13.02
N ARG A 79 11.29 -1.64 -13.57
CA ARG A 79 12.34 -0.87 -14.24
C ARG A 79 11.87 -0.38 -15.61
N TRP A 80 11.18 -1.21 -16.37
CA TRP A 80 10.59 -0.80 -17.64
C TRP A 80 9.58 0.34 -17.43
N PHE A 81 8.73 0.22 -16.42
CA PHE A 81 7.71 1.21 -16.08
C PHE A 81 8.36 2.56 -15.69
N GLU A 82 9.37 2.55 -14.83
CA GLU A 82 10.16 3.74 -14.48
C GLU A 82 10.72 4.44 -15.74
N MET A 83 11.30 3.66 -16.66
CA MET A 83 11.86 4.20 -17.90
C MET A 83 10.78 4.75 -18.86
N LYS A 84 9.64 4.07 -18.98
CA LYS A 84 8.52 4.49 -19.84
C LYS A 84 7.95 5.81 -19.35
N ILE A 85 7.59 5.89 -18.08
CA ILE A 85 7.02 7.10 -17.47
C ILE A 85 8.04 8.24 -17.43
N GLY A 86 9.31 7.95 -17.18
CA GLY A 86 10.39 8.94 -17.25
C GLY A 86 10.51 9.61 -18.63
N LYS A 87 10.30 8.87 -19.72
CA LYS A 87 10.27 9.44 -21.08
C LYS A 87 9.08 10.39 -21.28
N LEU A 88 7.90 10.01 -20.81
CA LEU A 88 6.71 10.85 -20.87
C LEU A 88 6.90 12.15 -20.09
N TYR A 89 7.48 12.06 -18.90
CA TYR A 89 7.80 13.22 -18.07
C TYR A 89 8.76 14.20 -18.77
N ILE A 90 9.87 13.70 -19.33
CA ILE A 90 10.85 14.52 -20.05
C ILE A 90 10.23 15.20 -21.28
N ALA A 91 9.30 14.51 -21.95
CA ALA A 91 8.59 15.05 -23.10
C ALA A 91 7.51 16.08 -22.73
N ASN A 92 7.26 16.34 -21.44
CA ASN A 92 6.10 17.09 -20.94
C ASN A 92 4.78 16.56 -21.52
N ASP A 93 4.66 15.23 -21.63
CA ASP A 93 3.46 14.61 -22.18
C ASP A 93 2.28 14.80 -21.21
N PRO A 94 1.12 15.30 -21.67
CA PRO A 94 -0.04 15.55 -20.80
C PRO A 94 -0.64 14.28 -20.19
N SER A 95 -0.34 13.09 -20.73
CA SER A 95 -0.75 11.81 -20.13
C SER A 95 0.07 11.44 -18.90
N CYS A 96 1.21 12.09 -18.66
CA CYS A 96 2.05 11.86 -17.49
C CYS A 96 1.49 12.56 -16.24
N ALA A 97 0.41 12.02 -15.69
CA ALA A 97 -0.18 12.52 -14.46
C ALA A 97 0.84 12.52 -13.29
N PRO A 98 0.77 13.47 -12.35
CA PRO A 98 1.69 13.54 -11.21
C PRO A 98 1.74 12.26 -10.38
N ASP A 99 0.59 11.60 -10.17
CA ASP A 99 0.52 10.35 -9.42
C ASP A 99 1.19 9.19 -10.16
N LEU A 100 1.03 9.13 -11.49
CA LEU A 100 1.68 8.12 -12.32
C LEU A 100 3.20 8.26 -12.27
N PHE A 101 3.69 9.50 -12.34
CA PHE A 101 5.11 9.79 -12.14
C PHE A 101 5.59 9.40 -10.73
N ALA A 102 4.78 9.68 -9.70
CA ALA A 102 5.10 9.27 -8.33
C ALA A 102 5.22 7.75 -8.18
N LEU A 103 4.30 6.98 -8.79
CA LEU A 103 4.39 5.51 -8.84
C LEU A 103 5.69 5.05 -9.50
N ALA A 104 6.06 5.65 -10.63
CA ALA A 104 7.28 5.32 -11.35
C ALA A 104 8.56 5.60 -10.53
N CYS A 105 8.58 6.69 -9.75
CA CYS A 105 9.68 6.99 -8.83
C CYS A 105 9.78 6.00 -7.65
N GLY A 106 8.70 5.31 -7.33
CA GLY A 106 8.61 4.44 -6.17
C GLY A 106 8.47 5.18 -4.83
N PRO A 107 8.27 4.43 -3.73
CA PRO A 107 8.12 5.00 -2.40
C PRO A 107 9.47 5.38 -1.77
N SER A 108 9.41 6.16 -0.69
CA SER A 108 10.54 6.35 0.23
C SER A 108 11.13 4.99 0.67
N SER A 109 12.45 4.96 0.84
CA SER A 109 13.19 3.78 1.35
C SER A 109 12.87 3.40 2.80
N THR A 110 12.06 4.21 3.48
CA THR A 110 11.58 3.97 4.84
C THR A 110 10.06 3.82 4.86
N ALA A 111 9.59 2.96 5.76
CA ALA A 111 8.18 2.79 6.04
C ALA A 111 7.87 3.25 7.47
N THR A 112 6.64 3.72 7.68
CA THR A 112 6.11 3.94 9.02
C THR A 112 5.31 2.72 9.44
N SER A 113 5.81 2.01 10.44
CA SER A 113 5.11 0.89 11.08
C SER A 113 4.16 1.39 12.17
N VAL A 114 2.93 0.87 12.17
CA VAL A 114 1.91 1.15 13.18
C VAL A 114 1.31 -0.13 13.73
N ASN A 115 0.79 -0.08 14.95
CA ASN A 115 0.17 -1.24 15.60
C ASN A 115 -1.32 -1.38 15.29
N SER A 116 -1.98 -0.31 14.85
CA SER A 116 -3.37 -0.32 14.45
C SER A 116 -3.73 0.87 13.55
N CYS A 117 -4.64 0.64 12.62
CA CYS A 117 -5.22 1.66 11.75
C CYS A 117 -6.72 1.43 11.58
N VAL A 118 -7.42 2.45 11.11
CA VAL A 118 -8.80 2.33 10.63
C VAL A 118 -8.77 2.53 9.13
N VAL A 119 -9.33 1.58 8.37
CA VAL A 119 -9.49 1.66 6.91
C VAL A 119 -10.98 1.54 6.61
N ASN A 120 -11.56 2.56 5.99
CA ASN A 120 -12.99 2.60 5.64
C ASN A 120 -13.92 2.27 6.82
N GLY A 121 -13.59 2.78 8.02
CA GLY A 121 -14.36 2.56 9.25
C GLY A 121 -14.08 1.24 9.98
N VAL A 122 -13.31 0.32 9.39
CA VAL A 122 -12.92 -0.95 10.01
C VAL A 122 -11.57 -0.81 10.69
N LYS A 123 -11.49 -1.20 11.97
CA LYS A 123 -10.25 -1.14 12.76
C LYS A 123 -9.45 -2.43 12.61
N PHE A 124 -8.21 -2.29 12.16
CA PHE A 124 -7.22 -3.36 12.08
C PHE A 124 -6.18 -3.20 13.18
N VAL A 125 -5.78 -4.31 13.81
CA VAL A 125 -4.81 -4.33 14.90
C VAL A 125 -3.82 -5.47 14.64
N ILE A 126 -2.52 -5.20 14.75
CA ILE A 126 -1.51 -6.25 14.59
C ILE A 126 -1.67 -7.32 15.68
N HIS A 127 -1.39 -8.57 15.31
CA HIS A 127 -1.63 -9.73 16.16
C HIS A 127 -0.96 -9.62 17.54
N SER A 128 0.29 -9.16 17.60
CA SER A 128 1.04 -9.03 18.86
C SER A 128 0.36 -8.12 19.90
N ARG A 129 -0.49 -7.18 19.45
CA ARG A 129 -1.33 -6.35 20.31
C ARG A 129 -2.71 -6.96 20.54
N ASP A 130 -3.22 -7.66 19.56
CA ASP A 130 -4.56 -8.25 19.55
C ASP A 130 -4.72 -9.38 20.57
N VAL A 131 -3.68 -10.21 20.77
CA VAL A 131 -3.66 -11.31 21.76
C VAL A 131 -3.97 -10.85 23.18
N LYS A 132 -3.73 -9.58 23.49
CA LYS A 132 -3.94 -8.99 24.82
C LYS A 132 -5.33 -8.37 24.99
N ARG A 133 -6.23 -8.51 24.01
CA ARG A 133 -7.54 -7.85 23.98
C ARG A 133 -8.68 -8.86 23.92
N THR A 134 -9.83 -8.45 24.45
CA THR A 134 -11.07 -9.25 24.43
C THR A 134 -11.66 -9.37 23.02
N ASN A 135 -11.52 -8.34 22.19
CA ASN A 135 -11.99 -8.35 20.80
C ASN A 135 -10.78 -8.48 19.87
N GLN A 136 -10.80 -9.50 19.02
CA GLN A 136 -9.74 -9.80 18.05
C GLN A 136 -10.01 -9.11 16.71
N ASN A 137 -9.11 -8.22 16.30
CA ASN A 137 -9.17 -7.46 15.05
C ASN A 137 -7.90 -7.64 14.20
N SER A 138 -7.20 -8.77 14.37
CA SER A 138 -6.00 -9.14 13.60
C SER A 138 -6.25 -10.15 12.49
N GLY A 139 -7.47 -10.70 12.36
CA GLY A 139 -7.83 -11.60 11.27
C GLY A 139 -7.93 -10.84 9.94
N ILE A 140 -7.32 -11.39 8.90
CA ILE A 140 -7.45 -10.92 7.51
C ILE A 140 -8.10 -12.02 6.68
N CYS A 141 -9.02 -11.63 5.81
CA CYS A 141 -9.54 -12.49 4.76
C CYS A 141 -9.36 -11.79 3.41
N SER A 142 -8.99 -12.56 2.39
CA SER A 142 -8.87 -12.07 1.02
C SER A 142 -9.52 -13.07 0.08
N PRO A 143 -10.21 -12.61 -0.97
CA PRO A 143 -10.63 -13.47 -2.07
C PRO A 143 -9.43 -14.24 -2.65
N GLY A 144 -9.68 -15.48 -3.04
CA GLY A 144 -8.71 -16.33 -3.73
C GLY A 144 -8.80 -16.26 -5.24
N GLU A 145 -8.03 -17.10 -5.92
CA GLU A 145 -7.96 -17.12 -7.39
C GLU A 145 -9.28 -17.62 -8.03
N LYS A 146 -9.97 -18.56 -7.38
CA LYS A 146 -11.26 -19.07 -7.87
C LYS A 146 -12.41 -18.36 -7.19
N GLU A 147 -13.50 -18.23 -7.93
CA GLU A 147 -14.74 -17.68 -7.40
C GLU A 147 -15.20 -18.48 -6.17
N GLY A 148 -15.38 -17.79 -5.05
CA GLY A 148 -15.76 -18.39 -3.76
C GLY A 148 -14.58 -18.83 -2.88
N ASP A 149 -13.34 -18.84 -3.37
CA ASP A 149 -12.17 -19.12 -2.54
C ASP A 149 -11.88 -17.95 -1.61
N MET A 150 -11.52 -18.26 -0.36
CA MET A 150 -11.12 -17.28 0.64
C MET A 150 -9.83 -17.72 1.30
N TYR A 151 -8.82 -16.86 1.25
CA TYR A 151 -7.62 -16.98 2.05
C TYR A 151 -7.85 -16.31 3.40
N TYR A 152 -7.40 -16.99 4.46
CA TYR A 152 -7.43 -16.46 5.82
C TYR A 152 -6.01 -16.32 6.33
N GLY A 153 -5.75 -15.23 7.04
CA GLY A 153 -4.45 -14.96 7.59
C GLY A 153 -4.52 -14.08 8.83
N GLN A 154 -3.34 -13.85 9.38
CA GLN A 154 -3.14 -13.08 10.59
C GLN A 154 -2.27 -11.86 10.28
N LEU A 155 -2.75 -10.68 10.64
CA LEU A 155 -2.08 -9.41 10.43
C LEU A 155 -0.86 -9.30 11.37
N GLU A 156 0.34 -9.28 10.80
CA GLU A 156 1.59 -9.17 11.55
C GLU A 156 2.10 -7.74 11.59
N GLU A 157 2.03 -7.02 10.48
CA GLU A 157 2.52 -5.64 10.37
C GLU A 157 1.58 -4.76 9.53
N ILE A 158 1.52 -3.48 9.87
CA ILE A 158 0.88 -2.44 9.08
C ILE A 158 1.95 -1.41 8.72
N LEU A 159 2.23 -1.25 7.43
CA LEU A 159 3.32 -0.43 6.91
C LEU A 159 2.77 0.67 6.00
N GLU A 160 2.99 1.93 6.37
CA GLU A 160 2.72 3.09 5.52
C GLU A 160 3.98 3.50 4.76
N PHE A 161 3.86 3.57 3.44
CA PHE A 161 4.87 4.06 2.51
C PHE A 161 4.45 5.43 1.98
N VAL A 162 5.41 6.34 1.93
CA VAL A 162 5.21 7.68 1.39
C VAL A 162 5.73 7.73 -0.04
N TYR A 163 4.86 8.14 -0.95
CA TYR A 163 5.20 8.59 -2.30
C TYR A 163 5.20 10.11 -2.33
N THR A 164 5.71 10.71 -3.40
CA THR A 164 5.76 12.17 -3.53
C THR A 164 4.37 12.82 -3.53
N GLN A 165 3.33 12.13 -4.03
CA GLN A 165 1.97 12.67 -4.13
C GLN A 165 0.98 12.05 -3.13
N PHE A 166 1.20 10.82 -2.70
CA PHE A 166 0.25 10.07 -1.87
C PHE A 166 0.95 9.10 -0.93
N LYS A 167 0.15 8.37 -0.17
CA LYS A 167 0.63 7.33 0.75
C LYS A 167 -0.04 6.01 0.42
N VAL A 168 0.68 4.93 0.62
CA VAL A 168 0.18 3.56 0.45
C VAL A 168 0.34 2.81 1.75
N VAL A 169 -0.69 2.08 2.15
CA VAL A 169 -0.65 1.25 3.35
C VAL A 169 -0.68 -0.20 2.92
N LEU A 170 0.32 -0.96 3.36
CA LEU A 170 0.44 -2.39 3.09
C LEU A 170 0.32 -3.17 4.39
N PHE A 171 -0.37 -4.30 4.32
CA PHE A 171 -0.51 -5.24 5.42
C PHE A 171 0.40 -6.44 5.18
N ARG A 172 1.29 -6.74 6.13
CA ARG A 172 2.01 -8.01 6.13
C ARG A 172 1.14 -9.04 6.86
N VAL A 173 0.80 -10.11 6.13
CA VAL A 173 -0.13 -11.12 6.61
C VAL A 173 0.56 -12.48 6.59
N LYS A 174 0.46 -13.21 7.70
CA LYS A 174 0.79 -14.63 7.77
C LYS A 174 -0.44 -15.43 7.38
N TRP A 175 -0.42 -16.00 6.19
CA TRP A 175 -1.53 -16.81 5.66
C TRP A 175 -1.57 -18.20 6.28
N PHE A 176 -2.78 -18.71 6.52
CA PHE A 176 -2.98 -20.08 6.97
C PHE A 176 -2.97 -21.05 5.79
N ASP A 177 -2.26 -22.17 5.95
CA ASP A 177 -2.29 -23.27 5.00
C ASP A 177 -3.54 -24.11 5.24
N LEU A 178 -4.53 -23.97 4.36
CA LEU A 178 -5.78 -24.71 4.44
C LEU A 178 -5.65 -26.15 3.89
N ALA A 179 -4.56 -26.48 3.19
CA ALA A 179 -4.32 -27.80 2.61
C ALA A 179 -3.84 -28.85 3.63
N LYS A 180 -3.39 -28.41 4.82
CA LYS A 180 -3.03 -29.31 5.93
C LYS A 180 -4.21 -29.84 6.74
N ARG A 181 -5.43 -29.71 6.22
CA ARG A 181 -6.65 -30.32 6.76
C ARG A 181 -6.97 -31.64 6.04
N GLU A 182 -5.99 -32.51 5.87
CA GLU A 182 -6.27 -33.94 5.78
C GLU A 182 -5.51 -34.62 6.93
N SER A 183 -6.28 -35.35 7.71
CA SER A 183 -6.01 -35.97 9.01
C SER A 183 -4.92 -37.02 9.00
#